data_AF-A0AAD3RFQ6-F1
#
_entry.id   AF-A0AAD3RFQ6-F1
#
_cell.length_a   1.000
_cell.length_b   1.000
_cell.length_c   1.000
_cell.angle_alpha   90.00
_cell.angle_beta   90.00
_cell.angle_gamma   90.00
#
_symmetry.space_group_name_H-M   'P 1'
#
loop_
_entity.id
_entity.type
_entity.pdbx_description
1 polymer ?
#
loop_
_entity_poly.entity_id
_entity_poly.type
_entity_poly.pdbx_seq_one_letter_code
_entity_poly.pdbx_strand_id
1 'polypeptide(L)'
;MAPGNQPILSSTPLQVLLHLNTWYFAAFYLAEILMFIYKGISLPYPADNLVLDVVLLVIFLGLETLRIFYGWKGNLCERSLASCASLFILFPCAALAVYYLLLQTFVLRLEFILSAVLLCFYSLELLLGLLSISAFSRSKVY
;
A
#
# COMPACT_ATOMS: atom_id res chain seq x y z
N MET A 1 11.65 41.31 -10.20
CA MET A 1 10.76 40.30 -10.81
C MET A 1 10.32 39.37 -9.68
N ALA A 2 9.09 39.53 -9.18
CA ALA A 2 8.59 38.63 -8.15
C ALA A 2 8.49 37.22 -8.75
N PRO A 3 8.94 36.16 -8.06
CA PRO A 3 8.69 34.80 -8.52
C PRO A 3 7.17 34.63 -8.57
N GLY A 4 6.61 34.52 -9.78
CA GLY A 4 5.18 34.27 -9.95
C GLY A 4 4.80 33.03 -9.16
N ASN A 5 3.71 33.09 -8.40
CA ASN A 5 3.11 31.96 -7.71
C ASN A 5 2.93 30.81 -8.71
N GLN A 6 3.87 29.86 -8.74
CA GLN A 6 3.62 28.62 -9.45
C GLN A 6 2.55 27.86 -8.66
N PRO A 7 1.46 27.43 -9.30
CA PRO A 7 0.42 26.68 -8.62
C PRO A 7 1.03 25.37 -8.11
N ILE A 8 0.92 25.12 -6.80
CA ILE A 8 1.33 23.85 -6.19
C ILE A 8 0.33 22.79 -6.66
N LEU A 9 0.83 21.77 -7.35
CA LEU A 9 0.00 20.69 -7.92
C LEU A 9 -0.03 19.46 -7.02
N SER A 10 0.90 19.35 -6.05
CA SER A 10 0.93 18.25 -5.09
C SER A 10 -0.39 18.11 -4.31
N SER A 11 -0.82 16.86 -4.08
CA SER A 11 -2.08 16.56 -3.41
C SER A 11 -1.86 16.33 -1.92
N THR A 12 -2.33 17.27 -1.10
CA THR A 12 -2.31 17.15 0.36
C THR A 12 -3.12 15.95 0.90
N PRO A 13 -4.35 15.62 0.41
CA PRO A 13 -5.07 14.46 0.92
C PRO A 13 -4.37 13.13 0.59
N LEU A 14 -3.74 13.03 -0.59
CA LEU A 14 -2.95 11.86 -0.96
C LEU A 14 -1.74 11.69 -0.01
N GLN A 15 -1.07 12.78 0.32
CA GLN A 15 0.08 12.77 1.24
C GLN A 15 -0.32 12.28 2.64
N VAL A 16 -1.47 12.73 3.15
CA VAL A 16 -2.01 12.30 4.44
C VAL A 16 -2.36 10.81 4.41
N LEU A 17 -3.01 10.32 3.35
CA LEU A 17 -3.33 8.90 3.21
C LEU A 17 -2.08 8.03 3.19
N LEU A 18 -1.05 8.39 2.42
CA LEU A 18 0.22 7.64 2.39
C LEU A 18 0.88 7.57 3.78
N HIS A 19 0.81 8.66 4.55
CA HIS A 19 1.33 8.67 5.91
C HIS A 19 0.53 7.76 6.84
N LEU A 20 -0.81 7.84 6.79
CA LEU A 20 -1.68 6.95 7.58
C LEU A 20 -1.50 5.49 7.20
N ASN A 21 -1.37 5.19 5.90
CA ASN A 21 -1.14 3.84 5.41
C ASN A 21 0.19 3.28 5.89
N THR A 22 1.24 4.09 5.99
CA THR A 22 2.53 3.66 6.58
C THR A 22 2.35 3.11 8.01
N TRP A 23 1.65 3.86 8.87
CA TRP A 23 1.38 3.44 10.24
C TRP A 23 0.43 2.24 10.31
N TYR A 24 -0.63 2.28 9.50
CA TYR A 24 -1.60 1.20 9.42
C TYR A 24 -0.95 -0.10 8.95
N PHE A 25 -0.13 -0.06 7.90
CA PHE A 25 0.57 -1.22 7.38
C PHE A 25 1.61 -1.76 8.37
N ALA A 26 2.31 -0.91 9.11
CA ALA A 26 3.20 -1.36 10.17
C ALA A 26 2.44 -2.15 11.27
N ALA A 27 1.26 -1.66 11.67
CA ALA A 27 0.39 -2.35 12.61
C ALA A 27 -0.19 -3.65 12.03
N PHE A 28 -0.64 -3.63 10.77
CA PHE A 28 -1.10 -4.79 10.01
C PHE A 28 -0.02 -5.87 9.99
N TYR A 29 1.20 -5.51 9.60
CA TYR A 29 2.33 -6.43 9.48
C TYR A 29 2.70 -7.07 10.82
N LEU A 30 2.73 -6.27 11.90
CA LEU A 30 2.95 -6.79 13.25
C LEU A 30 1.84 -7.75 13.68
N ALA A 31 0.58 -7.41 13.40
CA ALA A 31 -0.56 -8.26 13.71
C ALA A 31 -0.48 -9.60 12.96
N GLU A 32 -0.16 -9.58 11.66
CA GLU A 32 0.05 -10.78 10.84
C GLU A 32 1.13 -11.69 11.45
N ILE A 33 2.28 -11.15 11.87
CA ILE A 33 3.33 -11.94 12.54
C ILE A 33 2.79 -12.62 13.80
N LEU A 34 2.07 -11.89 14.65
CA LEU A 34 1.50 -12.45 15.88
C LEU A 34 0.46 -13.54 15.58
N MET A 35 -0.36 -13.35 14.56
CA MET A 35 -1.36 -14.32 14.14
C MET A 35 -0.72 -15.57 13.51
N PHE A 36 0.38 -15.43 12.77
CA PHE A 36 1.16 -16.57 12.29
C PHE A 36 1.77 -17.39 13.42
N ILE A 37 2.32 -16.75 14.45
CA ILE A 37 2.82 -17.45 15.65
C ILE A 37 1.67 -18.21 16.32
N TYR A 38 0.52 -17.57 16.49
CA TYR A 38 -0.67 -18.21 17.06
C TYR A 38 -1.12 -19.43 16.24
N LYS A 39 -1.21 -19.29 14.91
CA LYS A 39 -1.57 -20.36 13.97
C LYS A 39 -0.60 -21.53 14.05
N GLY A 40 0.71 -21.25 14.04
CA GLY A 40 1.75 -22.28 14.07
C GLY A 40 1.76 -23.11 15.35
N ILE A 41 1.27 -22.56 16.48
CA ILE A 41 1.20 -23.26 17.77
C ILE A 41 -0.16 -23.96 17.96
N SER A 42 -1.25 -23.33 17.52
CA SER A 42 -2.61 -23.71 17.92
C SER A 42 -3.40 -24.47 16.86
N LEU A 43 -3.00 -24.36 15.58
CA LEU A 43 -3.72 -24.96 14.46
C LEU A 43 -2.82 -25.95 13.72
N PRO A 44 -3.39 -27.03 13.16
CA PRO A 44 -2.64 -27.97 12.32
C PRO A 44 -2.34 -27.34 10.96
N TYR A 45 -1.42 -26.37 10.94
CA TYR A 45 -1.01 -25.65 9.74
C TYR A 45 0.03 -26.48 8.95
N PRO A 46 -0.24 -26.84 7.68
CA PRO A 46 0.74 -27.54 6.85
C PRO A 46 2.02 -26.70 6.71
N ALA A 47 3.19 -27.29 6.97
CA ALA A 47 4.46 -26.56 7.01
C ALA A 47 4.77 -25.84 5.68
N ASP A 48 4.50 -26.48 4.54
CA ASP A 48 4.73 -25.91 3.21
C ASP A 48 3.91 -24.64 2.97
N ASN A 49 2.63 -24.66 3.39
CA ASN A 49 1.75 -23.49 3.29
C ASN A 49 2.22 -22.37 4.22
N LEU A 50 2.63 -22.71 5.45
CA LEU A 50 3.12 -21.72 6.41
C LEU A 50 4.37 -21.01 5.87
N VAL A 51 5.30 -21.75 5.28
CA VAL A 51 6.51 -21.18 4.67
C VAL A 51 6.14 -20.27 3.50
N LEU A 52 5.23 -20.70 2.61
CA LEU A 52 4.76 -19.87 1.50
C LEU A 52 4.16 -18.56 2.00
N ASP A 53 3.26 -18.62 2.98
CA ASP A 53 2.60 -17.45 3.54
C ASP A 53 3.60 -16.47 4.16
N VAL A 54 4.55 -16.96 4.96
CA VAL A 54 5.60 -16.11 5.55
C VAL A 54 6.48 -15.47 4.47
N VAL A 55 6.83 -16.20 3.41
CA VAL A 55 7.60 -15.64 2.28
C VAL A 55 6.80 -14.54 1.57
N LEU A 56 5.50 -14.77 1.32
CA LEU A 56 4.62 -13.76 0.76
C LEU A 56 4.51 -12.53 1.66
N LEU A 57 4.52 -12.70 2.99
CA LEU A 57 4.49 -11.60 3.96
C LEU A 57 5.73 -10.73 3.83
N VAL A 58 6.92 -11.34 3.74
CA VAL A 58 8.20 -10.63 3.53
C VAL A 58 8.20 -9.87 2.19
N ILE A 59 7.72 -10.50 1.12
CA ILE A 59 7.56 -9.84 -0.18
C ILE A 59 6.61 -8.64 -0.07
N PHE A 60 5.50 -8.81 0.66
CA PHE A 60 4.52 -7.74 0.85
C PHE A 60 5.15 -6.51 1.53
N LEU A 61 5.95 -6.71 2.58
CA LEU A 61 6.68 -5.62 3.23
C LEU A 61 7.59 -4.85 2.27
N GLY A 62 8.34 -5.58 1.43
CA GLY A 62 9.23 -4.97 0.45
C GLY A 62 8.47 -4.14 -0.58
N LEU A 63 7.40 -4.71 -1.17
CA LEU A 63 6.58 -4.03 -2.16
C LEU A 63 5.89 -2.79 -1.57
N GLU A 64 5.30 -2.90 -0.39
CA GLU A 64 4.61 -1.78 0.24
C GLU A 64 5.56 -0.64 0.61
N THR A 65 6.76 -0.97 1.10
CA THR A 65 7.80 0.03 1.37
C THR A 65 8.19 0.79 0.09
N LEU A 66 8.41 0.08 -1.02
CA LEU A 66 8.72 0.70 -2.31
C LEU A 66 7.54 1.55 -2.80
N ARG A 67 6.31 1.05 -2.70
CA ARG A 67 5.08 1.75 -3.09
C ARG A 67 4.96 3.10 -2.37
N ILE A 68 5.09 3.11 -1.04
CA ILE A 68 4.99 4.31 -0.21
C ILE A 68 6.15 5.28 -0.52
N PHE A 69 7.37 4.78 -0.68
CA PHE A 69 8.53 5.60 -1.04
C PHE A 69 8.32 6.35 -2.36
N TYR A 70 7.92 5.64 -3.42
CA TYR A 70 7.62 6.26 -4.71
C TYR A 70 6.39 7.17 -4.65
N GLY A 71 5.39 6.83 -3.83
CA GLY A 71 4.20 7.66 -3.61
C GLY A 71 4.54 9.02 -3.01
N TRP A 72 5.34 9.03 -1.94
CA TRP A 72 5.83 10.27 -1.32
C TRP A 72 6.70 11.09 -2.26
N LYS A 73 7.67 10.46 -2.92
CA LYS A 73 8.54 11.15 -3.87
C LYS A 73 7.77 11.69 -5.08
N GLY A 74 6.82 10.92 -5.61
CA GLY A 74 6.00 11.31 -6.75
C GLY A 74 5.11 12.50 -6.45
N ASN A 75 4.43 12.48 -5.30
CA ASN A 75 3.52 13.55 -4.91
C ASN A 75 4.26 14.84 -4.52
N LEU A 76 5.28 14.76 -3.65
CA LEU A 76 5.99 15.94 -3.15
C LEU A 76 6.90 16.60 -4.19
N CYS A 77 7.49 15.82 -5.09
CA CYS A 77 8.35 16.35 -6.16
C CYS A 77 7.58 16.57 -7.47
N GLU A 78 6.25 16.38 -7.48
CA GLU A 78 5.38 16.51 -8.65
C GLU A 78 5.90 15.67 -9.86
N ARG A 79 6.52 14.52 -9.55
CA ARG A 79 7.13 13.63 -10.55
C ARG A 79 6.15 12.57 -10.96
N SER A 80 5.47 12.82 -12.09
CA SER A 80 4.50 11.89 -12.69
C SER A 80 5.02 10.45 -12.81
N LEU A 81 6.27 10.24 -13.21
CA LEU A 81 6.86 8.90 -13.33
C LEU A 81 6.95 8.15 -11.99
N ALA A 82 7.33 8.82 -10.91
CA ALA A 82 7.40 8.19 -9.59
C ALA A 82 6.00 7.90 -9.03
N SER A 83 5.03 8.80 -9.27
CA SER A 83 3.62 8.52 -8.93
C SER A 83 3.05 7.34 -9.72
N CYS A 84 3.36 7.24 -11.02
CA CYS A 84 2.97 6.08 -11.83
C CYS A 84 3.61 4.78 -11.32
N ALA A 85 4.89 4.81 -10.95
CA ALA A 85 5.56 3.64 -10.38
C ALA A 85 4.89 3.18 -9.07
N SER A 86 4.53 4.12 -8.19
CA SER A 86 3.77 3.81 -6.97
C SER A 86 2.43 3.15 -7.28
N LEU A 87 1.65 3.68 -8.23
CA LEU A 87 0.38 3.07 -8.65
C LEU A 87 0.56 1.70 -9.31
N PHE A 88 1.65 1.48 -10.04
CA PHE A 88 1.93 0.18 -10.63
C PHE A 88 2.23 -0.87 -9.54
N ILE A 89 3.00 -0.51 -8.52
CA ILE A 89 3.33 -1.39 -7.38
C ILE A 89 2.10 -1.61 -6.48
N LEU A 90 1.11 -0.70 -6.49
CA LEU A 90 -0.15 -0.88 -5.77
C LEU A 90 -0.89 -2.15 -6.19
N PHE A 91 -0.85 -2.54 -7.47
CA PHE A 91 -1.55 -3.74 -7.95
C PHE A 91 -1.06 -5.05 -7.30
N PRO A 92 0.25 -5.37 -7.30
CA PRO A 92 0.73 -6.55 -6.58
C PRO A 92 0.54 -6.44 -5.06
N CYS A 93 0.64 -5.24 -4.45
CA CYS A 93 0.27 -5.04 -3.04
C CYS A 93 -1.21 -5.38 -2.75
N ALA A 94 -2.12 -4.91 -3.59
CA ALA A 94 -3.55 -5.20 -3.48
C ALA A 94 -3.84 -6.69 -3.69
N ALA A 95 -3.15 -7.34 -4.62
CA ALA A 95 -3.26 -8.79 -4.82
C ALA A 95 -2.81 -9.57 -3.58
N LEU A 96 -1.71 -9.15 -2.93
CA LEU A 96 -1.28 -9.75 -1.66
C LEU A 96 -2.29 -9.49 -0.54
N ALA A 97 -2.85 -8.29 -0.42
CA ALA A 97 -3.90 -8.02 0.55
C ALA A 97 -5.14 -8.91 0.33
N VAL A 98 -5.54 -9.15 -0.94
CA VAL A 98 -6.62 -10.10 -1.27
C VAL A 98 -6.24 -11.54 -0.94
N TYR A 99 -4.97 -11.91 -1.11
CA TYR A 99 -4.46 -13.22 -0.72
C TYR A 99 -4.64 -13.46 0.79
N TYR A 100 -4.22 -12.53 1.64
CA TYR A 100 -4.43 -12.60 3.10
C TYR A 100 -5.91 -12.50 3.50
N LEU A 101 -6.73 -11.82 2.70
CA LEU A 101 -8.17 -11.73 2.94
C LEU A 101 -8.91 -13.06 2.68
N LEU A 102 -8.54 -13.80 1.61
CA LEU A 102 -9.39 -14.88 1.06
C LEU A 102 -8.67 -16.21 0.80
N LEU A 103 -7.38 -16.20 0.45
CA LEU A 103 -6.67 -17.36 -0.12
C LEU A 103 -5.75 -18.06 0.88
N GLN A 104 -5.45 -17.43 2.01
CA GLN A 104 -4.66 -18.04 3.07
C GLN A 104 -5.36 -19.27 3.66
N THR A 105 -4.57 -20.28 4.07
CA THR A 105 -5.11 -21.59 4.55
C THR A 105 -6.10 -21.45 5.71
N PHE A 106 -5.79 -20.60 6.69
CA PHE A 106 -6.67 -20.29 7.81
C PHE A 106 -6.81 -18.77 7.97
N VAL A 107 -7.91 -18.19 7.51
CA VAL A 107 -8.18 -16.75 7.67
C VAL A 107 -8.91 -16.51 8.99
N LEU A 108 -8.32 -15.72 9.88
CA LEU A 108 -8.97 -15.27 11.11
C LEU A 108 -9.89 -14.07 10.84
N ARG A 109 -10.88 -13.87 11.71
CA ARG A 109 -11.79 -12.70 11.63
C ARG A 109 -11.04 -11.36 11.69
N LEU A 110 -9.96 -11.30 12.47
CA LEU A 110 -9.13 -10.10 12.57
C LEU A 110 -8.40 -9.81 11.26
N GLU A 111 -7.78 -10.82 10.63
CA GLU A 111 -7.09 -10.71 9.33
C GLU A 111 -8.04 -10.23 8.24
N PHE A 112 -9.26 -10.77 8.24
CA PHE A 112 -10.29 -10.34 7.31
C PHE A 112 -10.60 -8.83 7.44
N ILE A 113 -10.82 -8.35 8.67
CA ILE A 113 -11.10 -6.93 8.92
C ILE A 113 -9.89 -6.07 8.54
N LEU A 114 -8.70 -6.47 8.96
CA LEU A 114 -7.46 -5.74 8.72
C LEU A 114 -7.14 -5.63 7.22
N SER A 115 -7.28 -6.72 6.47
CA SER A 115 -7.05 -6.74 5.02
C SER A 115 -8.12 -5.96 4.26
N ALA A 116 -9.38 -6.02 4.69
CA ALA A 116 -10.47 -5.24 4.07
C ALA A 116 -10.26 -3.73 4.23
N VAL A 117 -9.84 -3.30 5.42
CA VAL A 117 -9.50 -1.88 5.67
C VAL A 117 -8.27 -1.46 4.87
N LEU A 118 -7.24 -2.31 4.75
CA LEU A 118 -6.07 -2.05 3.90
C LEU A 118 -6.47 -1.82 2.43
N LEU A 119 -7.36 -2.66 1.89
CA LEU A 119 -7.88 -2.51 0.53
C LEU A 119 -8.68 -1.22 0.33
N CYS A 120 -9.36 -0.74 1.38
CA CYS A 120 -10.02 0.57 1.36
C CYS A 120 -9.00 1.71 1.22
N PHE A 121 -7.90 1.68 2.00
CA PHE A 121 -6.80 2.64 1.84
C PHE A 121 -6.24 2.61 0.42
N TYR A 122 -5.96 1.43 -0.13
CA TYR A 122 -5.47 1.29 -1.50
C TYR A 122 -6.43 1.85 -2.56
N SER A 123 -7.74 1.64 -2.38
CA SER A 123 -8.75 2.17 -3.31
C SER A 123 -8.77 3.70 -3.31
N LEU A 124 -8.68 4.33 -2.14
CA LEU A 124 -8.62 5.79 -2.01
C LEU A 124 -7.31 6.36 -2.55
N GLU A 125 -6.18 5.72 -2.27
CA GLU A 125 -4.87 6.11 -2.79
C GLU A 125 -4.77 5.98 -4.30
N LEU A 126 -5.37 4.94 -4.90
CA LEU A 126 -5.46 4.78 -6.35
C LEU A 126 -6.22 5.96 -6.97
N LEU A 127 -7.41 6.26 -6.43
CA LEU A 127 -8.25 7.35 -6.93
C LEU A 127 -7.52 8.70 -6.86
N LEU A 128 -6.96 9.04 -5.70
CA LEU A 128 -6.26 10.31 -5.52
C LEU A 128 -4.92 10.36 -6.26
N GLY A 129 -4.24 9.21 -6.40
CA GLY A 129 -3.02 9.09 -7.18
C GLY A 129 -3.25 9.34 -8.67
N LEU A 130 -4.31 8.78 -9.25
CA LEU A 130 -4.70 9.03 -10.63
C LEU A 130 -5.07 10.50 -10.87
N LEU A 131 -5.83 11.10 -9.94
CA LEU A 131 -6.16 12.52 -10.00
C LEU A 131 -4.90 13.39 -9.96
N SER A 132 -3.95 13.07 -9.08
CA SER A 132 -2.68 13.81 -8.97
C SER A 132 -1.83 13.70 -10.25
N ILE A 133 -1.72 12.50 -10.82
CA ILE A 133 -1.03 12.29 -12.11
C ILE A 133 -1.69 13.06 -13.24
N SER A 134 -3.03 13.09 -13.29
CA SER A 134 -3.77 13.84 -14.30
C SER A 134 -3.50 15.35 -14.19
N ALA A 135 -3.43 15.88 -12.96
CA ALA A 135 -3.10 17.28 -12.70
C ALA A 135 -1.66 17.62 -13.14
N PHE A 136 -0.68 16.78 -12.77
CA PHE A 136 0.71 16.95 -13.20
C PHE A 136 0.88 16.88 -14.72
N SER A 137 0.16 15.98 -15.37
CA SER A 137 0.23 15.80 -16.83
C SER A 137 -0.34 17.00 -17.57
N ARG A 138 -1.47 17.55 -17.09
CA ARG A 138 -2.06 18.77 -17.67
C ARG A 138 -1.11 19.96 -17.55
N SER A 139 -0.47 20.16 -16.40
CA SER A 139 0.46 21.29 -16.22
C SER A 139 1.76 21.16 -17.02
N LYS A 140 2.15 19.97 -17.47
CA LYS A 140 3.31 19.81 -18.38
C LYS A 140 2.99 20.11 -19.84
N VAL A 141 1.71 20.09 -20.21
CA VAL A 141 1.23 20.30 -21.59
C VAL A 141 0.97 21.79 -21.89
N TYR A 142 0.72 22.60 -20.86
CA TYR A 142 0.56 24.07 -20.95
C TYR A 142 1.81 24.79 -20.45
#